data_AF-A0A925LAD6-F1
#
_entry.id   AF-A0A925LAD6-F1
#
_cell.length_a   1.000
_cell.length_b   1.000
_cell.length_c   1.000
_cell.angle_alpha   90.00
_cell.angle_beta   90.00
_cell.angle_gamma   90.00
#
_symmetry.space_group_name_H-M   'P 1'
#
loop_
_entity.id
_entity.type
_entity.pdbx_description
1 polymer ?
#
loop_
_entity_poly.entity_id
_entity_poly.type
_entity_poly.pdbx_seq_one_letter_code
_entity_poly.pdbx_strand_id
1 'polypeptide(L)'
;MVEMLKRSWLVVLAGLVAVGVVAYALMRSPAEAEPTPASSATASGVAGAGARSAASGGSGAQPWEVTVSDAMGATLSAARLFELGFAGGLVIDRNTRASIEALLNSMPEELSEKDLARLERTLREGLPKEDAEKALKLVRDYRGYTKDVREELLPKGIPNSLVESMAFFDQMDAVRRRHFDDATANALFGPYDGYARITMEAMFVQQDATLTPEQKNQRLDVLRAKLPADQKPLIPVYVPEPAASAPGA
;
A
#
# COMPACT_ATOMS: atom_id res chain seq x y z
N MET A 1 28.10 1.44 12.92
CA MET A 1 27.37 0.15 12.97
C MET A 1 25.88 0.28 13.36
N VAL A 2 25.42 1.46 13.81
CA VAL A 2 24.01 1.73 14.19
C VAL A 2 23.14 2.18 12.99
N GLU A 3 23.77 2.66 11.91
CA GLU A 3 23.10 3.14 10.68
C GLU A 3 22.55 2.02 9.77
N MET A 4 23.11 0.80 9.82
CA MET A 4 22.59 -0.32 9.02
C MET A 4 21.34 -0.98 9.62
N LEU A 5 21.08 -0.79 10.92
CA LEU A 5 19.92 -1.36 11.61
C LEU A 5 18.65 -0.49 11.45
N LYS A 6 18.83 0.82 11.19
CA LYS A 6 17.76 1.77 10.81
C LYS A 6 17.32 1.66 9.35
N ARG A 7 17.87 0.73 8.54
CA ARG A 7 17.44 0.53 7.14
C ARG A 7 16.58 -0.71 6.94
N SER A 8 16.48 -1.59 7.94
CA SER A 8 15.68 -2.83 7.86
C SER A 8 14.20 -2.67 8.21
N TRP A 9 13.79 -1.62 8.93
CA TRP A 9 12.37 -1.37 9.24
C TRP A 9 11.55 -0.79 8.07
N LEU A 10 12.20 -0.11 7.10
CA LEU A 10 11.57 0.25 5.83
C LEU A 10 11.19 -1.01 5.05
N VAL A 11 11.88 -2.12 5.26
CA VAL A 11 11.62 -3.40 4.57
C VAL A 11 10.42 -4.16 5.16
N VAL A 12 10.05 -3.92 6.42
CA VAL A 12 8.89 -4.60 7.04
C VAL A 12 7.58 -3.85 6.75
N LEU A 13 7.62 -2.51 6.71
CA LEU A 13 6.53 -1.69 6.16
C LEU A 13 6.40 -1.88 4.64
N ALA A 14 7.52 -1.97 3.91
CA ALA A 14 7.51 -2.36 2.50
C ALA A 14 7.11 -3.83 2.28
N GLY A 15 7.28 -4.72 3.27
CA GLY A 15 6.87 -6.12 3.19
C GLY A 15 5.34 -6.28 3.14
N LEU A 16 4.61 -5.49 3.93
CA LEU A 16 3.14 -5.44 3.88
C LEU A 16 2.62 -4.76 2.60
N VAL A 17 3.35 -3.78 2.05
CA VAL A 17 3.03 -3.12 0.77
C VAL A 17 3.36 -4.02 -0.44
N ALA A 18 4.48 -4.76 -0.40
CA ALA A 18 4.91 -5.62 -1.50
C ALA A 18 4.00 -6.84 -1.69
N VAL A 19 3.47 -7.43 -0.61
CA VAL A 19 2.48 -8.52 -0.71
C VAL A 19 1.17 -8.01 -1.33
N GLY A 20 0.74 -6.78 -1.02
CA GLY A 20 -0.44 -6.16 -1.63
C GLY A 20 -0.27 -5.84 -3.13
N VAL A 21 0.90 -5.35 -3.53
CA VAL A 21 1.20 -5.05 -4.95
C VAL A 21 1.35 -6.33 -5.79
N VAL A 22 1.95 -7.39 -5.24
CA VAL A 22 2.04 -8.70 -5.91
C VAL A 22 0.66 -9.36 -6.03
N ALA A 23 -0.19 -9.28 -5.01
CA ALA A 23 -1.57 -9.76 -5.08
C ALA A 23 -2.40 -9.00 -6.13
N TYR A 24 -2.21 -7.68 -6.25
CA TYR A 24 -2.85 -6.85 -7.28
C TYR A 24 -2.35 -7.18 -8.70
N ALA A 25 -1.05 -7.43 -8.88
CA ALA A 25 -0.48 -7.81 -10.16
C ALA A 25 -0.93 -9.20 -10.64
N LEU A 26 -1.13 -10.15 -9.71
CA LEU A 26 -1.63 -11.49 -10.03
C LEU A 26 -3.14 -11.52 -10.32
N MET A 27 -3.93 -10.64 -9.69
CA MET A 27 -5.37 -10.46 -9.98
C MET A 27 -5.65 -9.70 -11.27
N ARG A 28 -4.66 -9.01 -11.84
CA ARG A 28 -4.78 -8.30 -13.12
C ARG A 28 -4.38 -9.16 -14.33
N SER A 29 -4.31 -10.48 -14.16
CA SER A 29 -4.05 -11.41 -15.27
C SER A 29 -5.07 -11.16 -16.39
N PRO A 30 -4.64 -10.67 -17.57
CA PRO A 30 -5.53 -10.58 -18.72
C PRO A 30 -5.93 -12.01 -19.07
N ALA A 31 -7.23 -12.22 -19.29
CA ALA A 31 -7.77 -13.48 -19.78
C ALA A 31 -6.89 -13.99 -20.93
N GLU A 32 -6.37 -15.20 -20.75
CA GLU A 32 -5.56 -15.95 -21.68
C GLU A 32 -6.31 -16.04 -23.02
N ALA A 33 -5.92 -15.21 -23.98
CA ALA A 33 -6.36 -15.35 -25.35
C ALA A 33 -5.60 -16.55 -25.94
N GLU A 34 -6.35 -17.60 -26.30
CA GLU A 34 -5.82 -18.81 -26.90
C GLU A 34 -4.93 -18.52 -28.13
N PRO A 35 -3.81 -19.26 -28.31
CA PRO A 35 -2.95 -19.08 -29.46
C PRO A 35 -3.54 -19.78 -30.69
N THR A 36 -4.13 -19.02 -31.61
CA THR A 36 -4.32 -19.49 -33.00
C THR A 36 -3.00 -19.44 -33.77
N PRO A 37 -2.71 -20.45 -34.62
CA PRO A 37 -1.41 -20.62 -35.24
C PRO A 37 -1.16 -19.66 -36.41
N ALA A 38 0.13 -19.54 -36.70
CA ALA A 38 0.78 -18.72 -37.70
C ALA A 38 0.12 -18.70 -39.09
N SER A 39 0.10 -17.51 -39.69
CA SER A 39 0.09 -17.34 -41.13
C SER A 39 1.26 -16.45 -41.54
N SER A 40 2.30 -17.09 -42.10
CA SER A 40 3.44 -16.43 -42.72
C SER A 40 3.04 -15.77 -44.03
N ALA A 41 3.45 -14.51 -44.24
CA ALA A 41 3.61 -13.95 -45.57
C ALA A 41 4.83 -13.01 -45.59
N THR A 42 5.91 -13.53 -46.16
CA THR A 42 7.09 -12.80 -46.65
C THR A 42 6.71 -11.84 -47.77
N ALA A 43 7.22 -10.61 -47.74
CA ALA A 43 8.34 -10.18 -48.59
C ALA A 43 8.49 -8.64 -48.71
N SER A 44 9.73 -8.21 -48.43
CA SER A 44 10.51 -7.18 -49.14
C SER A 44 10.07 -5.72 -49.20
N GLY A 45 10.96 -4.85 -48.72
CA GLY A 45 11.42 -3.76 -49.58
C GLY A 45 11.91 -2.47 -48.91
N VAL A 46 13.20 -2.22 -49.12
CA VAL A 46 13.87 -0.91 -49.33
C VAL A 46 14.52 -0.22 -48.11
N ALA A 47 15.84 -0.14 -48.26
CA ALA A 47 16.81 0.62 -47.49
C ALA A 47 16.51 2.13 -47.47
N GLY A 48 16.84 2.78 -46.36
CA GLY A 48 16.83 4.24 -46.29
C GLY A 48 17.40 4.77 -44.97
N ALA A 49 18.67 5.14 -45.03
CA ALA A 49 19.31 6.26 -44.33
C ALA A 49 19.13 6.39 -42.80
N GLY A 50 20.28 6.36 -42.12
CA GLY A 50 20.38 6.64 -40.70
C GLY A 50 19.79 7.98 -40.29
N ALA A 51 19.11 7.97 -39.15
CA ALA A 51 19.04 9.11 -38.26
C ALA A 51 19.59 8.65 -36.92
N ARG A 52 20.77 9.17 -36.58
CA ARG A 52 21.29 9.18 -35.22
C ARG A 52 20.18 9.79 -34.37
N SER A 53 19.57 9.01 -33.49
CA SER A 53 18.60 9.53 -32.53
C SER A 53 19.40 10.45 -31.61
N ALA A 54 19.33 11.74 -31.92
CA ALA A 54 19.91 12.78 -31.12
C ALA A 54 19.30 12.62 -29.72
N ALA A 55 20.17 12.38 -28.74
CA ALA A 55 19.86 12.66 -27.36
C ALA A 55 19.43 14.12 -27.29
N SER A 56 18.11 14.35 -27.27
CA SER A 56 17.53 15.63 -26.92
C SER A 56 17.79 15.81 -25.42
N GLY A 57 18.94 16.39 -25.12
CA GLY A 57 19.18 17.11 -23.88
C GLY A 57 18.17 18.25 -23.78
N GLY A 58 16.98 17.94 -23.27
CA GLY A 58 16.01 18.90 -22.79
C GLY A 58 16.43 19.39 -21.42
N SER A 59 17.37 20.33 -21.36
CA SER A 59 17.43 21.27 -20.25
C SER A 59 16.27 22.25 -20.46
N GLY A 60 15.22 22.16 -19.64
CA GLY A 60 14.07 23.04 -19.78
C GLY A 60 13.09 22.86 -18.64
N ALA A 61 12.96 23.92 -17.80
CA ALA A 61 11.96 24.14 -16.76
C ALA A 61 11.65 22.94 -15.85
N GLN A 62 11.98 23.07 -14.56
CA GLN A 62 11.39 22.21 -13.54
C GLN A 62 9.87 22.13 -13.76
N PRO A 63 9.29 20.93 -13.94
CA PRO A 63 7.86 20.77 -14.21
C PRO A 63 7.07 21.56 -13.16
N TRP A 64 6.23 22.47 -13.62
CA TRP A 64 5.46 23.34 -12.75
C TRP A 64 4.35 22.56 -12.02
N GLU A 65 4.05 21.34 -12.46
CA GLU A 65 3.16 20.36 -11.82
C GLU A 65 3.94 19.37 -10.94
N VAL A 66 3.26 18.85 -9.93
CA VAL A 66 3.71 17.64 -9.22
C VAL A 66 3.29 16.41 -10.01
N THR A 67 4.27 15.55 -10.34
CA THR A 67 4.02 14.30 -11.05
C THR A 67 4.46 13.08 -10.23
N VAL A 68 3.77 11.96 -10.45
CA VAL A 68 4.03 10.66 -9.85
C VAL A 68 4.23 9.63 -10.96
N SER A 69 5.24 8.78 -10.84
CA SER A 69 5.47 7.69 -11.78
C SER A 69 4.59 6.49 -11.43
N ASP A 70 3.89 5.95 -12.42
CA ASP A 70 3.16 4.69 -12.26
C ASP A 70 4.07 3.46 -12.40
N ALA A 71 3.50 2.27 -12.20
CA ALA A 71 4.22 1.00 -12.30
C ALA A 71 4.77 0.69 -13.71
N MET A 72 4.24 1.34 -14.75
CA MET A 72 4.69 1.22 -16.14
C MET A 72 5.70 2.31 -16.53
N GLY A 73 6.06 3.19 -15.58
CA GLY A 73 6.97 4.32 -15.79
C GLY A 73 6.32 5.56 -16.42
N ALA A 74 5.00 5.57 -16.58
CA ALA A 74 4.29 6.76 -17.06
C ALA A 74 4.21 7.82 -15.96
N THR A 75 4.36 9.09 -16.33
CA THR A 75 4.24 10.22 -15.40
C THR A 75 2.79 10.73 -15.37
N LEU A 76 2.21 10.75 -14.18
CA LEU A 76 0.85 11.21 -13.94
C LEU A 76 0.89 12.50 -13.12
N SER A 77 0.03 13.47 -13.43
CA SER A 77 -0.20 14.62 -12.55
C SER A 77 -0.79 14.15 -11.22
N ALA A 78 -0.38 14.77 -10.11
CA ALA A 78 -0.89 14.47 -8.77
C ALA A 78 -2.42 14.49 -8.67
N ALA A 79 -3.08 15.36 -9.43
CA ALA A 79 -4.54 15.44 -9.47
C ALA A 79 -5.20 14.14 -9.98
N ARG A 80 -4.54 13.41 -10.90
CA ARG A 80 -5.07 12.16 -11.45
C ARG A 80 -5.03 10.98 -10.47
N LEU A 81 -4.36 11.14 -9.33
CA LEU A 81 -4.34 10.12 -8.27
C LEU A 81 -5.63 10.13 -7.45
N PHE A 82 -6.44 11.18 -7.57
CA PHE A 82 -7.67 11.37 -6.84
C PHE A 82 -8.87 11.05 -7.73
N GLU A 83 -9.65 10.05 -7.34
CA GLU A 83 -10.80 9.58 -8.09
C GLU A 83 -12.04 10.44 -7.79
N LEU A 84 -12.84 10.73 -8.83
CA LEU A 84 -14.11 11.44 -8.72
C LEU A 84 -15.27 10.47 -8.94
N GLY A 85 -16.32 10.60 -8.13
CA GLY A 85 -17.53 9.81 -8.23
C GLY A 85 -18.38 10.18 -9.45
N PHE A 86 -19.32 9.30 -9.81
CA PHE A 86 -20.21 9.47 -10.98
C PHE A 86 -21.03 10.78 -10.95
N ALA A 87 -21.37 11.28 -9.76
CA ALA A 87 -22.10 12.54 -9.57
C ALA A 87 -21.16 13.77 -9.40
N GLY A 88 -19.86 13.59 -9.59
CA GLY A 88 -18.85 14.50 -9.06
C GLY A 88 -18.59 14.24 -7.57
N GLY A 89 -17.54 14.84 -7.03
CA GLY A 89 -17.12 14.63 -5.64
C GLY A 89 -15.97 13.64 -5.50
N LEU A 90 -14.99 14.00 -4.68
CA LEU A 90 -13.85 13.17 -4.34
C LEU A 90 -14.28 11.84 -3.69
N VAL A 91 -13.86 10.72 -4.26
CA VAL A 91 -14.02 9.38 -3.66
C VAL A 91 -12.93 9.19 -2.62
N ILE A 92 -13.35 8.88 -1.38
CA ILE A 92 -12.45 8.53 -0.28
C ILE A 92 -12.66 7.06 0.05
N ASP A 93 -11.68 6.25 -0.28
CA ASP A 93 -11.69 4.80 -0.07
C ASP A 93 -10.29 4.26 0.25
N ARG A 94 -10.15 2.93 0.19
CA ARG A 94 -8.89 2.24 0.46
C ARG A 94 -7.76 2.65 -0.51
N ASN A 95 -8.09 3.01 -1.76
CA ASN A 95 -7.12 3.39 -2.78
C ASN A 95 -6.63 4.82 -2.53
N THR A 96 -7.47 5.69 -1.98
CA THR A 96 -7.11 7.08 -1.64
C THR A 96 -5.86 7.14 -0.75
N ARG A 97 -5.74 6.22 0.22
CA ARG A 97 -4.55 6.13 1.07
C ARG A 97 -3.29 5.84 0.24
N ALA A 98 -3.34 4.83 -0.62
CA ALA A 98 -2.22 4.45 -1.47
C ALA A 98 -1.82 5.59 -2.42
N SER A 99 -2.81 6.32 -2.96
CA SER A 99 -2.59 7.52 -3.77
C SER A 99 -1.84 8.62 -3.00
N ILE A 100 -2.24 8.90 -1.75
CA ILE A 100 -1.58 9.89 -0.91
C ILE A 100 -0.15 9.44 -0.56
N GLU A 101 0.05 8.17 -0.22
CA GLU A 101 1.37 7.61 0.07
C GLU A 101 2.30 7.71 -1.16
N ALA A 102 1.81 7.33 -2.34
CA ALA A 102 2.57 7.44 -3.59
C ALA A 102 2.96 8.90 -3.90
N LEU A 103 2.01 9.83 -3.71
CA LEU A 103 2.23 11.26 -3.87
C LEU A 103 3.29 11.80 -2.91
N LEU A 104 3.24 11.43 -1.64
CA LEU A 104 4.21 11.89 -0.65
C LEU A 104 5.59 11.29 -0.89
N ASN A 105 5.66 10.03 -1.35
CA ASN A 105 6.91 9.36 -1.70
C ASN A 105 7.57 9.92 -2.97
N SER A 106 6.81 10.57 -3.86
CA SER A 106 7.36 11.25 -5.04
C SER A 106 7.88 12.65 -4.72
N MET A 107 7.69 13.13 -3.49
CA MET A 107 8.13 14.44 -3.04
C MET A 107 9.39 14.34 -2.17
N PRO A 108 10.14 15.45 -1.99
CA PRO A 108 11.20 15.52 -0.99
C PRO A 108 10.67 15.23 0.41
N GLU A 109 11.49 14.61 1.26
CA GLU A 109 11.15 14.31 2.66
C GLU A 109 10.82 15.59 3.44
N GLU A 110 11.61 16.65 3.23
CA GLU A 110 11.35 18.00 3.72
C GLU A 110 10.72 18.86 2.63
N LEU A 111 9.39 18.97 2.69
CA LEU A 111 8.62 19.81 1.77
C LEU A 111 8.84 21.29 2.06
N SER A 112 9.37 22.03 1.09
CA SER A 112 9.45 23.48 1.16
C SER A 112 8.07 24.12 0.90
N GLU A 113 7.90 25.38 1.30
CA GLU A 113 6.71 26.19 0.94
C GLU A 113 6.47 26.21 -0.57
N LYS A 114 7.54 26.17 -1.37
CA LYS A 114 7.44 26.13 -2.83
C LYS A 114 6.87 24.80 -3.33
N ASP A 115 7.20 23.68 -2.68
CA ASP A 115 6.69 22.36 -3.05
C ASP A 115 5.21 22.22 -2.67
N LEU A 116 4.82 22.75 -1.50
CA LEU A 116 3.43 22.81 -1.08
C LEU A 116 2.59 23.69 -2.01
N ALA A 117 3.08 24.87 -2.38
CA ALA A 117 2.40 25.76 -3.32
C ALA A 117 2.27 25.09 -4.72
N ARG A 118 3.27 24.31 -5.12
CA ARG A 118 3.21 23.55 -6.39
C ARG A 118 2.13 22.48 -6.34
N LEU A 119 2.07 21.72 -5.25
CA LEU A 119 1.03 20.71 -5.04
C LEU A 119 -0.37 21.35 -5.03
N GLU A 120 -0.55 22.44 -4.28
CA GLU A 120 -1.80 23.18 -4.18
C GLU A 120 -2.29 23.65 -5.55
N ARG A 121 -1.40 24.24 -6.35
CA ARG A 121 -1.71 24.63 -7.72
C ARG A 121 -2.09 23.41 -8.57
N THR A 122 -1.29 22.34 -8.52
CA THR A 122 -1.52 21.12 -9.31
C THR A 122 -2.90 20.53 -9.02
N LEU A 123 -3.30 20.46 -7.75
CA LEU A 123 -4.61 19.94 -7.36
C LEU A 123 -5.76 20.87 -7.76
N ARG A 124 -5.61 22.19 -7.61
CA ARG A 124 -6.65 23.15 -8.00
C ARG A 124 -6.87 23.27 -9.50
N GLU A 125 -5.84 23.03 -10.30
CA GLU A 125 -5.96 23.03 -11.76
C GLU A 125 -6.51 21.70 -12.30
N GLY A 126 -6.24 20.59 -11.61
CA GLY A 126 -6.65 19.26 -12.04
C GLY A 126 -7.96 18.73 -11.45
N LEU A 127 -8.53 19.38 -10.42
CA LEU A 127 -9.76 18.95 -9.75
C LEU A 127 -10.79 20.09 -9.67
N PRO A 128 -12.10 19.76 -9.61
CA PRO A 128 -13.13 20.73 -9.23
C PRO A 128 -12.79 21.40 -7.90
N LYS A 129 -13.15 22.69 -7.75
CA LYS A 129 -12.74 23.52 -6.60
C LYS A 129 -12.95 22.85 -5.25
N GLU A 130 -14.14 22.30 -4.99
CA GLU A 130 -14.44 21.66 -3.70
C GLU A 130 -13.64 20.37 -3.48
N ASP A 131 -13.37 19.62 -4.54
CA ASP A 131 -12.61 18.37 -4.48
C ASP A 131 -11.11 18.61 -4.33
N ALA A 132 -10.59 19.68 -4.94
CA ALA A 132 -9.23 20.14 -4.73
C ALA A 132 -8.99 20.49 -3.25
N GLU A 133 -9.91 21.23 -2.61
CA GLU A 133 -9.79 21.58 -1.19
C GLU A 133 -9.89 20.35 -0.28
N LYS A 134 -10.76 19.38 -0.61
CA LYS A 134 -10.82 18.09 0.12
C LYS A 134 -9.53 17.29 -0.03
N ALA A 135 -8.98 17.18 -1.25
CA ALA A 135 -7.73 16.48 -1.51
C ALA A 135 -6.56 17.14 -0.77
N LEU A 136 -6.48 18.48 -0.78
CA LEU A 136 -5.47 19.23 -0.04
C LEU A 136 -5.56 19.00 1.47
N LYS A 137 -6.78 19.02 2.02
CA LYS A 137 -7.01 18.68 3.42
C LYS A 137 -6.53 17.26 3.74
N LEU A 138 -6.90 16.27 2.93
CA LEU A 138 -6.47 14.88 3.12
C LEU A 138 -4.94 14.74 3.12
N VAL A 139 -4.24 15.36 2.17
CA VAL A 139 -2.77 15.29 2.11
C VAL A 139 -2.16 15.92 3.36
N ARG A 140 -2.64 17.09 3.79
CA ARG A 140 -2.15 17.76 5.00
C ARG A 140 -2.37 16.91 6.24
N ASP A 141 -3.58 16.40 6.43
CA ASP A 141 -3.95 15.62 7.61
C ASP A 141 -3.17 14.28 7.63
N TYR A 142 -2.92 13.67 6.47
CA TYR A 142 -2.07 12.48 6.36
C TYR A 142 -0.61 12.75 6.70
N ARG A 143 -0.07 13.91 6.34
CA ARG A 143 1.27 14.32 6.78
C ARG A 143 1.34 14.53 8.29
N GLY A 144 0.30 15.12 8.89
CA GLY A 144 0.17 15.23 10.35
C GLY A 144 0.15 13.86 11.02
N TYR A 145 -0.69 12.95 10.53
CA TYR A 145 -0.78 11.57 10.99
C TYR A 145 0.56 10.85 10.94
N THR A 146 1.26 10.87 9.81
CA THR A 146 2.55 10.18 9.64
C THR A 146 3.65 10.77 10.54
N LYS A 147 3.64 12.07 10.78
CA LYS A 147 4.52 12.73 11.75
C LYS A 147 4.26 12.22 13.17
N ASP A 148 3.02 12.25 13.62
CA ASP A 148 2.64 11.82 14.97
C ASP A 148 2.95 10.33 15.20
N VAL A 149 2.70 9.47 14.21
CA VAL A 149 3.09 8.06 14.28
C VAL A 149 4.60 7.92 14.45
N ARG A 150 5.39 8.71 13.73
CA ARG A 150 6.86 8.70 13.82
C ARG A 150 7.35 9.15 15.20
N GLU A 151 6.71 10.16 15.78
CA GLU A 151 7.13 10.76 17.05
C GLU A 151 6.63 9.97 18.27
N GLU A 152 5.42 9.41 18.22
CA GLU A 152 4.77 8.81 19.38
C GLU A 152 4.79 7.28 19.39
N LEU A 153 4.73 6.63 18.22
CA LEU A 153 4.60 5.17 18.13
C LEU A 153 5.91 4.49 17.79
N LEU A 154 6.70 5.00 16.85
CA LEU A 154 7.98 4.37 16.48
C LEU A 154 8.97 4.23 17.65
N PRO A 155 9.13 5.20 18.57
CA PRO A 155 10.06 5.04 19.68
C PRO A 155 9.69 3.91 20.66
N LYS A 156 8.43 3.46 20.65
CA LYS A 156 7.95 2.38 21.53
C LYS A 156 8.42 0.99 21.08
N GLY A 157 8.94 0.87 19.86
CA GLY A 157 9.44 -0.40 19.32
C GLY A 157 8.33 -1.35 18.87
N ILE A 158 8.74 -2.59 18.58
CA ILE A 158 7.83 -3.64 18.08
C ILE A 158 7.16 -4.34 19.28
N PRO A 159 5.83 -4.48 19.28
CA PRO A 159 5.12 -5.28 20.28
C PRO A 159 5.58 -6.75 20.30
N ASN A 160 5.78 -7.33 21.49
CA ASN A 160 6.29 -8.69 21.64
C ASN A 160 5.22 -9.68 22.14
N SER A 161 3.99 -9.21 22.37
CA SER A 161 2.86 -10.05 22.79
C SER A 161 1.57 -9.63 22.11
N LEU A 162 0.57 -10.51 22.10
CA LEU A 162 -0.74 -10.19 21.54
C LEU A 162 -1.37 -8.97 22.24
N VAL A 163 -1.23 -8.87 23.56
CA VAL A 163 -1.76 -7.75 24.35
C VAL A 163 -1.09 -6.44 23.95
N GLU A 164 0.25 -6.44 23.83
CA GLU A 164 0.98 -5.25 23.37
C GLU A 164 0.62 -4.88 21.93
N SER A 165 0.44 -5.87 21.05
CA SER A 165 0.03 -5.64 19.66
C SER A 165 -1.36 -5.00 19.58
N MET A 166 -2.32 -5.48 20.37
CA MET A 166 -3.66 -4.89 20.42
C MET A 166 -3.62 -3.46 20.98
N ALA A 167 -2.86 -3.23 22.05
CA ALA A 167 -2.65 -1.90 22.59
C ALA A 167 -1.98 -0.95 21.58
N PHE A 168 -1.07 -1.46 20.74
CA PHE A 168 -0.44 -0.68 19.67
C PHE A 168 -1.46 -0.25 18.60
N PHE A 169 -2.34 -1.16 18.15
CA PHE A 169 -3.38 -0.78 17.21
C PHE A 169 -4.36 0.25 17.79
N ASP A 170 -4.71 0.13 19.08
CA ASP A 170 -5.61 1.09 19.74
C ASP A 170 -4.96 2.47 19.87
N GLN A 171 -3.64 2.53 20.11
CA GLN A 171 -2.89 3.78 20.07
C GLN A 171 -2.86 4.37 18.65
N MET A 172 -2.71 3.53 17.63
CA MET A 172 -2.74 3.98 16.24
C MET A 172 -4.11 4.55 15.86
N ASP A 173 -5.20 3.94 16.32
CA ASP A 173 -6.56 4.47 16.16
C ASP A 173 -6.75 5.80 16.88
N ALA A 174 -6.17 5.94 18.08
CA ALA A 174 -6.20 7.21 18.80
C ALA A 174 -5.47 8.32 18.04
N VAL A 175 -4.30 8.04 17.46
CA VAL A 175 -3.58 9.01 16.62
C VAL A 175 -4.41 9.39 15.39
N ARG A 176 -5.02 8.42 14.70
CA ARG A 176 -5.85 8.68 13.51
C ARG A 176 -7.04 9.59 13.79
N ARG A 177 -7.73 9.39 14.91
CA ARG A 177 -8.88 10.23 15.33
C ARG A 177 -8.52 11.69 15.59
N ARG A 178 -7.23 12.02 15.76
CA ARG A 178 -6.78 13.42 15.86
C ARG A 178 -6.69 14.11 14.50
N HIS A 179 -6.53 13.36 13.42
CA HIS A 179 -6.33 13.88 12.06
C HIS A 179 -7.54 13.70 11.15
N PHE A 180 -8.35 12.66 11.40
CA PHE A 180 -9.46 12.28 10.53
C PHE A 180 -10.75 12.13 11.34
N ASP A 181 -11.88 12.47 10.73
CA ASP A 181 -13.18 12.03 11.23
C ASP A 181 -13.35 10.51 11.07
N ASP A 182 -14.32 9.94 11.77
CA ASP A 182 -14.52 8.49 11.82
C ASP A 182 -14.78 7.89 10.43
N ALA A 183 -15.51 8.59 9.56
CA ALA A 183 -15.84 8.11 8.22
C ALA A 183 -14.58 8.03 7.34
N THR A 184 -13.77 9.09 7.36
CA THR A 184 -12.51 9.18 6.61
C THR A 184 -11.47 8.19 7.16
N ALA A 185 -11.35 8.10 8.49
CA ALA A 185 -10.46 7.13 9.12
C ALA A 185 -10.82 5.69 8.74
N ASN A 186 -12.11 5.34 8.79
CA ASN A 186 -12.57 4.01 8.39
C ASN A 186 -12.32 3.73 6.90
N ALA A 187 -12.56 4.70 6.02
CA ALA A 187 -12.32 4.56 4.58
C ALA A 187 -10.84 4.31 4.26
N LEU A 188 -9.92 5.06 4.90
CA LEU A 188 -8.49 4.99 4.64
C LEU A 188 -7.81 3.78 5.32
N PHE A 189 -8.23 3.41 6.52
CA PHE A 189 -7.50 2.45 7.37
C PHE A 189 -8.28 1.18 7.72
N GLY A 190 -9.61 1.26 7.83
CA GLY A 190 -10.46 0.17 8.33
C GLY A 190 -10.22 -1.19 7.65
N PRO A 191 -10.24 -1.29 6.31
CA PRO A 191 -9.98 -2.54 5.60
C PRO A 191 -8.61 -3.16 5.93
N TYR A 192 -7.56 -2.33 6.03
CA TYR A 192 -6.21 -2.78 6.31
C TYR A 192 -6.03 -3.18 7.78
N ASP A 193 -6.60 -2.41 8.70
CA ASP A 193 -6.45 -2.65 10.14
C ASP A 193 -7.21 -3.89 10.60
N GLY A 194 -8.42 -4.11 10.09
CA GLY A 194 -9.20 -5.31 10.40
C GLY A 194 -8.42 -6.57 10.00
N TYR A 195 -7.86 -6.56 8.78
CA TYR A 195 -7.01 -7.63 8.29
C TYR A 195 -5.73 -7.80 9.14
N ALA A 196 -5.03 -6.70 9.44
CA ALA A 196 -3.79 -6.74 10.21
C ALA A 196 -4.00 -7.27 11.64
N ARG A 197 -5.06 -6.83 12.32
CA ARG A 197 -5.43 -7.31 13.67
C ARG A 197 -5.72 -8.80 13.65
N ILE A 198 -6.52 -9.27 12.70
CA ILE A 198 -6.87 -10.69 12.57
C ILE A 198 -5.64 -11.55 12.27
N THR A 199 -4.77 -11.10 11.36
CA THR A 199 -3.55 -11.83 10.98
C THR A 199 -2.56 -11.92 12.15
N MET A 200 -2.42 -10.83 12.91
CA MET A 200 -1.61 -10.80 14.11
C MET A 200 -2.14 -11.79 15.16
N GLU A 201 -3.45 -11.79 15.42
CA GLU A 201 -4.08 -12.73 16.35
C GLU A 201 -3.87 -14.19 15.93
N ALA A 202 -4.02 -14.49 14.63
CA ALA A 202 -3.78 -15.82 14.07
C ALA A 202 -2.31 -16.27 14.24
N MET A 203 -1.35 -15.37 14.11
CA MET A 203 0.07 -15.65 14.36
C MET A 203 0.31 -16.06 15.83
N PHE A 204 -0.26 -15.32 16.78
CA PHE A 204 -0.11 -15.65 18.21
C PHE A 204 -0.80 -16.96 18.58
N VAL A 205 -1.97 -17.27 18.00
CA VAL A 205 -2.64 -18.58 18.20
C VAL A 205 -1.76 -19.73 17.71
N GLN A 206 -1.07 -19.58 16.58
CA GLN A 206 -0.17 -20.61 16.05
C GLN A 206 1.03 -20.85 16.98
N GLN A 207 1.60 -19.78 17.54
CA GLN A 207 2.77 -19.84 18.42
C GLN A 207 2.45 -20.27 19.86
N ASP A 208 1.19 -20.25 20.27
CA ASP A 208 0.78 -20.60 21.63
C ASP A 208 1.01 -22.10 21.92
N ALA A 209 2.00 -22.41 22.74
CA ALA A 209 2.35 -23.78 23.14
C ALA A 209 1.35 -24.39 24.14
N THR A 210 0.46 -23.59 24.74
CA THR A 210 -0.54 -24.06 25.70
C THR A 210 -1.78 -24.66 25.02
N LEU A 211 -1.93 -24.44 23.70
CA LEU A 211 -3.07 -24.93 22.93
C LEU A 211 -2.76 -26.28 22.27
N THR A 212 -3.72 -27.19 22.37
CA THR A 212 -3.70 -28.42 21.56
C THR A 212 -3.91 -28.09 20.07
N PRO A 213 -3.51 -28.98 19.14
CA PRO A 213 -3.79 -28.82 17.71
C PRO A 213 -5.26 -28.52 17.40
N GLU A 214 -6.20 -29.18 18.09
CA GLU A 214 -7.64 -28.99 17.92
C GLU A 214 -8.09 -27.60 18.40
N GLN A 215 -7.56 -27.15 19.54
CA GLN A 215 -7.84 -25.82 20.08
C GLN A 215 -7.30 -24.72 19.17
N LYS A 216 -6.11 -24.92 18.58
CA LYS A 216 -5.55 -24.00 17.57
C LYS A 216 -6.47 -23.90 16.36
N ASN A 217 -6.88 -25.05 15.80
CA ASN A 217 -7.77 -25.05 14.63
C ASN A 217 -9.12 -24.38 14.91
N GLN A 218 -9.76 -24.64 16.06
CA GLN A 218 -11.00 -23.97 16.44
C GLN A 218 -10.85 -22.44 16.51
N ARG A 219 -9.77 -21.94 17.11
CA ARG A 219 -9.51 -20.50 17.21
C ARG A 219 -9.21 -19.89 15.84
N LEU A 220 -8.41 -20.55 15.02
CA LEU A 220 -8.09 -20.09 13.66
C LEU A 220 -9.34 -20.06 12.76
N ASP A 221 -10.27 -21.00 12.92
CA ASP A 221 -11.53 -21.00 12.18
C ASP A 221 -12.43 -19.80 12.53
N VAL A 222 -12.50 -19.44 13.82
CA VAL A 222 -13.21 -18.22 14.26
C VAL A 222 -12.59 -16.96 13.66
N LEU A 223 -11.27 -16.90 13.56
CA LEU A 223 -10.57 -15.77 12.94
C LEU A 223 -10.81 -15.72 11.43
N ARG A 224 -10.78 -16.87 10.76
CA ARG A 224 -11.04 -16.98 9.31
C ARG A 224 -12.47 -16.56 8.96
N ALA A 225 -13.43 -16.83 9.84
CA ALA A 225 -14.82 -16.41 9.64
C ALA A 225 -15.00 -14.88 9.61
N LYS A 226 -14.09 -14.12 10.24
CA LYS A 226 -14.12 -12.64 10.26
C LYS A 226 -13.54 -11.98 9.00
N LEU A 227 -12.87 -12.75 8.14
CA LEU A 227 -12.25 -12.22 6.92
C LEU A 227 -13.21 -12.22 5.72
N PRO A 228 -13.08 -11.22 4.81
CA PRO A 228 -13.64 -11.28 3.47
C PRO A 228 -13.29 -12.59 2.75
N ALA A 229 -14.17 -13.06 1.85
CA ALA A 229 -14.07 -14.39 1.24
C ALA A 229 -12.74 -14.62 0.51
N ASP A 230 -12.23 -13.59 -0.17
CA ASP A 230 -10.95 -13.57 -0.89
C ASP A 230 -9.73 -13.63 0.04
N GLN A 231 -9.90 -13.30 1.33
CA GLN A 231 -8.81 -13.25 2.32
C GLN A 231 -8.78 -14.46 3.26
N LYS A 232 -9.86 -15.26 3.31
CA LYS A 232 -9.95 -16.46 4.16
C LYS A 232 -8.79 -17.45 3.99
N PRO A 233 -8.26 -17.71 2.78
CA PRO A 233 -7.14 -18.65 2.60
C PRO A 233 -5.82 -18.19 3.25
N LEU A 234 -5.70 -16.92 3.64
CA LEU A 234 -4.46 -16.36 4.20
C LEU A 234 -4.21 -16.75 5.65
N ILE A 235 -5.24 -17.23 6.37
CA ILE A 235 -5.06 -17.86 7.69
C ILE A 235 -4.93 -19.37 7.48
N PRO A 236 -3.71 -19.95 7.65
CA PRO A 236 -3.49 -21.36 7.40
C PRO A 236 -4.29 -22.23 8.38
N VAL A 237 -4.61 -23.45 7.97
CA VAL A 237 -5.07 -24.51 8.88
C VAL A 237 -3.84 -25.02 9.63
N TYR A 238 -3.94 -25.22 10.94
CA TYR A 238 -2.85 -25.80 11.70
C TYR A 238 -2.75 -27.30 11.36
N VAL A 239 -1.65 -27.66 10.68
CA VAL A 239 -1.27 -29.05 10.45
C VAL A 239 -0.20 -29.40 11.50
N PRO A 240 -0.46 -30.34 12.43
CA PRO A 240 0.55 -30.76 13.38
C PRO A 240 1.75 -31.35 12.62
N GLU A 241 2.96 -30.98 13.03
CA GLU A 241 4.19 -31.55 12.49
C GLU A 241 4.18 -33.07 12.76
N PRO A 242 4.45 -33.94 11.77
CA PRO A 242 4.48 -35.36 12.01
C PRO A 242 5.53 -35.63 13.10
N ALA A 243 5.10 -36.27 14.19
CA ALA A 243 6.00 -36.64 15.27
C ALA A 243 7.23 -37.30 14.67
N ALA A 244 8.40 -36.70 14.90
CA ALA A 244 9.67 -37.27 14.46
C ALA A 244 9.70 -38.72 14.95
N SER A 245 9.61 -39.66 14.01
CA SER A 245 9.69 -41.08 14.30
C SER A 245 10.92 -41.30 15.16
N ALA A 246 10.72 -41.69 16.41
CA ALA A 246 11.81 -42.03 17.29
C ALA A 246 12.72 -43.03 16.55
N PRO A 247 14.04 -42.80 16.47
CA PRO A 247 14.94 -43.78 15.86
C PRO A 247 14.75 -45.10 16.60
N GLY A 248 14.41 -46.14 15.84
CA GLY A 248 14.05 -47.46 16.35
C GLY A 248 15.10 -47.98 17.34
N ALA A 249 14.59 -48.53 18.44
CA ALA A 249 15.33 -49.32 19.41
C ALA A 249 15.80 -50.66 18.82
#